data_AF-M2RDU1-F1
#
_entry.id   AF-M2RDU1-F1
#
_cell.length_a   1.000
_cell.length_b   1.000
_cell.length_c   1.000
_cell.angle_alpha   90.00
_cell.angle_beta   90.00
_cell.angle_gamma   90.00
#
_symmetry.space_group_name_H-M   'P 1'
#
loop_
_entity.id
_entity.type
_entity.pdbx_description
1 polymer ?
#
loop_
_entity_poly.entity_id
_entity_poly.type
_entity_poly.pdbx_seq_one_letter_code
_entity_poly.pdbx_strand_id
1 'polypeptide(L)'
;MSKQKQITEKGIPKGTTQVSLSGFSFLFAEYVRREFRKDNKQTTTEFHEKLFDLGFNIGMRMLEVINIRERENERDINMDNVVGFIAKDMWRVMFGYGVDVGRVKGKTNEFLITDKNLIITEFMSYGNEKNIYCVAYVAGMAQACIDGADFKGNVNYGEDEDGPYLHIIFQQ
;
A
#
# COMPACT_ATOMS: atom_id res chain seq x y z
N MET A 1 -47.75 -13.76 -6.44
CA MET A 1 -46.63 -13.18 -7.21
C MET A 1 -45.38 -13.23 -6.34
N SER A 2 -44.38 -14.00 -6.77
CA SER A 2 -43.16 -14.28 -6.02
C SER A 2 -42.29 -13.02 -5.89
N LYS A 3 -41.94 -12.63 -4.66
CA LYS A 3 -40.90 -11.62 -4.41
C LYS A 3 -39.55 -12.21 -4.84
N GLN A 4 -39.08 -11.85 -6.03
CA GLN A 4 -37.67 -11.99 -6.38
C GLN A 4 -36.87 -11.20 -5.36
N LYS A 5 -36.12 -11.89 -4.49
CA LYS A 5 -35.10 -11.26 -3.64
C LYS A 5 -34.09 -10.58 -4.58
N GLN A 6 -33.98 -9.27 -4.51
CA GLN A 6 -32.87 -8.53 -5.10
C GLN A 6 -31.56 -9.04 -4.47
N ILE A 7 -30.90 -9.97 -5.14
CA ILE A 7 -29.56 -10.44 -4.78
C ILE A 7 -28.54 -9.31 -4.97
N THR A 8 -28.85 -8.34 -5.83
CA THR A 8 -27.99 -7.22 -6.21
C THR A 8 -27.89 -6.09 -5.19
N GLU A 9 -28.78 -6.02 -4.18
CA GLU A 9 -28.75 -4.95 -3.17
C GLU A 9 -27.94 -5.29 -1.92
N LYS A 10 -27.59 -6.57 -1.72
CA LYS A 10 -26.67 -6.94 -0.65
C LYS A 10 -25.26 -6.71 -1.15
N GLY A 11 -24.68 -5.57 -0.77
CA GLY A 11 -23.26 -5.28 -0.96
C GLY A 11 -22.39 -6.48 -0.54
N ILE A 12 -21.23 -6.61 -1.18
CA ILE A 12 -20.29 -7.72 -0.93
C ILE A 12 -20.06 -7.81 0.58
N PRO A 13 -20.28 -8.98 1.21
CA PRO A 13 -20.12 -9.10 2.66
C PRO A 13 -18.70 -8.66 3.05
N LYS A 14 -18.60 -7.88 4.14
CA LYS A 14 -17.31 -7.51 4.73
C LYS A 14 -16.59 -8.81 5.08
N GLY A 15 -15.55 -9.15 4.33
CA GLY A 15 -14.79 -10.37 4.56
C GLY A 15 -14.02 -10.22 5.86
N THR A 16 -14.45 -10.93 6.91
CA THR A 16 -13.87 -10.85 8.26
C THR A 16 -12.91 -11.98 8.58
N THR A 17 -12.37 -12.68 7.58
CA THR A 17 -11.35 -13.70 7.83
C THR A 17 -10.04 -13.02 8.19
N GLN A 18 -9.87 -12.73 9.48
CA GLN A 18 -8.60 -12.29 10.03
C GLN A 18 -7.62 -13.47 9.99
N VAL A 19 -6.53 -13.29 9.26
CA VAL A 19 -5.39 -14.23 9.27
C VAL A 19 -4.43 -13.83 10.37
N SER A 20 -3.65 -14.80 10.88
CA SER A 20 -2.61 -14.47 11.86
C SER A 20 -1.55 -13.57 11.21
N LEU A 21 -1.15 -12.52 11.92
CA LEU A 21 -0.08 -11.62 11.48
C LEU A 21 1.19 -12.43 11.14
N SER A 22 1.55 -13.38 11.99
CA SER A 22 2.69 -14.27 11.79
C SER A 22 2.62 -15.04 10.47
N GLY A 23 1.42 -15.46 10.02
CA GLY A 23 1.26 -16.17 8.76
C GLY A 23 1.62 -15.29 7.56
N PHE A 24 1.20 -14.03 7.58
CA PHE A 24 1.63 -13.04 6.57
C PHE A 24 3.13 -12.77 6.67
N SER A 25 3.65 -12.50 7.87
CA SER A 25 5.06 -12.16 8.08
C SER A 25 5.99 -13.26 7.57
N PHE A 26 5.71 -14.53 7.86
CA PHE A 26 6.54 -15.64 7.37
C PHE A 26 6.46 -15.80 5.85
N LEU A 27 5.26 -15.65 5.25
CA LEU A 27 5.09 -15.73 3.81
C LEU A 27 5.86 -14.61 3.10
N PHE A 28 5.73 -13.37 3.59
CA PHE A 28 6.38 -12.20 3.03
C PHE A 28 7.90 -12.26 3.20
N ALA A 29 8.38 -12.67 4.38
CA ALA A 29 9.80 -12.86 4.63
C ALA A 29 10.42 -13.91 3.71
N GLU A 30 9.73 -15.04 3.47
CA GLU A 30 10.20 -16.07 2.56
C GLU A 30 10.15 -15.60 1.09
N TYR A 31 9.14 -14.81 0.70
CA TYR A 31 9.09 -14.18 -0.62
C TYR A 31 10.33 -13.29 -0.84
N VAL A 32 10.58 -12.35 0.07
CA VAL A 32 11.75 -11.45 -0.02
C VAL A 32 13.05 -12.25 -0.04
N ARG A 33 13.20 -13.23 0.87
CA ARG A 33 14.38 -14.09 0.94
C ARG A 33 14.60 -14.85 -0.37
N ARG A 34 13.54 -15.39 -0.96
CA ARG A 34 13.60 -16.17 -2.20
C ARG A 34 13.94 -15.31 -3.39
N GLU A 35 13.26 -14.17 -3.57
CA GLU A 35 13.53 -13.26 -4.69
C GLU A 35 14.95 -12.70 -4.60
N PHE A 36 15.41 -12.35 -3.41
CA PHE A 36 16.78 -11.89 -3.19
C PHE A 36 17.84 -12.99 -3.46
N ARG A 37 17.56 -14.26 -3.14
CA ARG A 37 18.49 -15.39 -3.35
C ARG A 37 18.49 -15.94 -4.77
N LYS A 38 17.36 -15.92 -5.47
CA LYS A 38 17.22 -16.49 -6.82
C LYS A 38 18.13 -15.77 -7.82
N ASP A 39 18.20 -14.44 -7.73
CA ASP A 39 19.01 -13.64 -8.62
C ASP A 39 20.27 -13.14 -7.92
N ASN A 40 21.25 -14.01 -7.64
CA ASN A 40 22.57 -13.66 -7.09
C ASN A 40 23.36 -12.57 -7.88
N LYS A 41 22.77 -11.99 -8.94
CA LYS A 41 23.28 -10.89 -9.77
C LYS A 41 22.39 -9.62 -9.77
N GLN A 42 21.23 -9.65 -9.10
CA GLN A 42 20.28 -8.54 -9.12
C GLN A 42 20.77 -7.40 -8.21
N THR A 43 20.66 -6.18 -8.71
CA THR A 43 20.93 -4.98 -7.92
C THR A 43 19.82 -4.76 -6.89
N THR A 44 20.15 -4.09 -5.78
CA THR A 44 19.16 -3.72 -4.76
C THR A 44 17.99 -2.93 -5.36
N THR A 45 18.26 -2.10 -6.37
CA THR A 45 17.26 -1.31 -7.10
C THR A 45 16.26 -2.20 -7.83
N GLU A 46 16.74 -3.12 -8.67
CA GLU A 46 15.86 -4.05 -9.39
C GLU A 46 15.04 -4.91 -8.42
N PHE A 47 15.60 -5.25 -7.25
CA PHE A 47 14.87 -5.97 -6.21
C PHE A 47 13.71 -5.14 -5.65
N HIS A 48 13.95 -3.84 -5.38
CA HIS A 48 12.88 -2.94 -4.94
C HIS A 48 11.82 -2.74 -6.02
N GLU A 49 12.18 -2.67 -7.30
CA GLU A 49 11.22 -2.61 -8.41
C GLU A 49 10.30 -3.83 -8.44
N LYS A 50 10.85 -5.04 -8.26
CA LYS A 50 10.01 -6.25 -8.15
C LYS A 50 9.08 -6.23 -6.94
N LEU A 51 9.53 -5.71 -5.80
CA LEU A 51 8.68 -5.52 -4.62
C LEU A 51 7.57 -4.50 -4.89
N PHE A 52 7.92 -3.40 -5.55
CA PHE A 52 7.00 -2.36 -5.96
C PHE A 52 5.93 -2.92 -6.90
N ASP A 53 6.30 -3.68 -7.94
CA ASP A 53 5.37 -4.31 -8.88
C ASP A 53 4.42 -5.30 -8.18
N LEU A 54 4.92 -6.06 -7.21
CA LEU A 54 4.08 -6.94 -6.40
C LEU A 54 3.04 -6.12 -5.62
N GLY A 55 3.49 -5.04 -4.99
CA GLY A 55 2.64 -4.10 -4.26
C GLY A 55 1.58 -3.48 -5.17
N PHE A 56 1.97 -3.02 -6.35
CA PHE A 56 1.10 -2.39 -7.33
C PHE A 56 -0.07 -3.29 -7.73
N ASN A 57 0.22 -4.54 -8.07
CA ASN A 57 -0.81 -5.50 -8.47
C ASN A 57 -1.82 -5.79 -7.34
N ILE A 58 -1.37 -5.76 -6.08
CA ILE A 58 -2.26 -5.94 -4.92
C ILE A 58 -3.04 -4.66 -4.66
N GLY A 59 -2.40 -3.49 -4.73
CA GLY A 59 -3.02 -2.19 -4.54
C GLY A 59 -4.18 -1.93 -5.50
N MET A 60 -4.03 -2.27 -6.78
CA MET A 60 -5.11 -2.12 -7.78
C MET A 60 -6.38 -2.89 -7.37
N ARG A 61 -6.22 -4.14 -6.93
CA ARG A 61 -7.35 -4.97 -6.48
C ARG A 61 -7.91 -4.48 -5.15
N MET A 62 -7.04 -4.03 -4.26
CA MET A 62 -7.42 -3.51 -2.94
C MET A 62 -8.27 -2.25 -3.06
N LEU A 63 -7.89 -1.32 -3.95
CA LEU A 63 -8.65 -0.11 -4.26
C LEU A 63 -10.11 -0.43 -4.59
N GLU A 64 -10.34 -1.30 -5.57
CA GLU A 64 -11.69 -1.70 -5.99
C GLU A 64 -12.48 -2.34 -4.85
N VAL A 65 -11.85 -3.28 -4.12
CA VAL A 65 -12.50 -4.01 -3.03
C VAL A 65 -12.89 -3.08 -1.88
N ILE A 66 -12.01 -2.15 -1.48
CA ILE A 66 -12.29 -1.18 -0.42
C ILE A 66 -13.42 -0.24 -0.85
N ASN A 67 -13.35 0.30 -2.07
CA ASN A 67 -14.37 1.23 -2.57
C ASN A 67 -15.77 0.58 -2.64
N ILE A 68 -15.88 -0.70 -2.99
CA ILE A 68 -17.16 -1.41 -3.06
C ILE A 68 -17.70 -1.80 -1.67
N ARG A 69 -16.82 -2.13 -0.71
CA ARG A 69 -17.22 -2.68 0.60
C ARG A 69 -17.38 -1.63 1.70
N GLU A 70 -16.54 -0.61 1.66
CA GLU A 70 -16.39 0.35 2.76
C GLU A 70 -16.80 1.76 2.39
N ARG A 71 -16.94 2.06 1.09
CA ARG A 71 -17.41 3.34 0.57
C ARG A 71 -18.67 3.13 -0.29
N GLU A 72 -19.31 4.23 -0.68
CA GLU A 72 -20.48 4.22 -1.58
C GLU A 72 -20.08 4.04 -3.05
N ASN A 73 -18.90 3.44 -3.31
CA ASN A 73 -18.27 3.33 -4.63
C ASN A 73 -18.10 4.69 -5.34
N GLU A 74 -17.96 5.76 -4.56
CA GLU A 74 -17.65 7.10 -5.08
C GLU A 74 -16.16 7.20 -5.39
N ARG A 75 -15.86 7.79 -6.56
CA ARG A 75 -14.51 8.02 -7.00
C ARG A 75 -13.94 9.29 -6.35
N ASP A 76 -12.71 9.19 -5.84
CA ASP A 76 -12.01 10.34 -5.31
C ASP A 76 -11.69 11.37 -6.43
N ILE A 77 -12.03 12.63 -6.17
CA ILE A 77 -11.88 13.74 -7.13
C ILE A 77 -10.77 14.73 -6.78
N ASN A 78 -10.16 14.60 -5.60
CA ASN A 78 -9.09 15.47 -5.12
C ASN A 78 -7.89 14.64 -4.63
N MET A 79 -6.67 15.15 -4.85
CA MET A 79 -5.42 14.56 -4.37
C MET A 79 -5.45 14.30 -2.86
N ASP A 80 -6.03 15.22 -2.08
CA ASP A 80 -6.18 15.06 -0.63
C ASP A 80 -7.03 13.85 -0.25
N ASN A 81 -8.07 13.56 -1.04
CA ASN A 81 -8.95 12.42 -0.78
C ASN A 81 -8.25 11.11 -1.11
N VAL A 82 -7.48 11.08 -2.20
CA VAL A 82 -6.67 9.89 -2.59
C VAL A 82 -5.60 9.61 -1.55
N VAL A 83 -4.86 10.63 -1.12
CA VAL A 83 -3.85 10.45 -0.06
C VAL A 83 -4.50 10.07 1.27
N GLY A 84 -5.67 10.64 1.57
CA GLY A 84 -6.49 10.25 2.72
C GLY A 84 -6.96 8.79 2.66
N PHE A 85 -7.35 8.29 1.48
CA PHE A 85 -7.68 6.89 1.26
C PHE A 85 -6.48 5.98 1.58
N ILE A 86 -5.30 6.33 1.05
CA ILE A 86 -4.06 5.57 1.25
C ILE A 86 -3.71 5.52 2.75
N ALA A 87 -3.71 6.67 3.42
CA ALA A 87 -3.29 6.78 4.81
C ALA A 87 -4.30 6.21 5.82
N LYS A 88 -5.59 6.13 5.47
CA LYS A 88 -6.65 5.66 6.39
C LYS A 88 -7.21 4.31 5.99
N ASP A 89 -7.82 4.21 4.81
CA ASP A 89 -8.58 3.01 4.44
C ASP A 89 -7.65 1.87 4.02
N MET A 90 -6.69 2.14 3.13
CA MET A 90 -5.69 1.15 2.73
C MET A 90 -4.82 0.72 3.92
N TRP A 91 -4.32 1.68 4.71
CA TRP A 91 -3.50 1.41 5.89
C TRP A 91 -4.26 0.58 6.93
N ARG A 92 -5.53 0.90 7.19
CA ARG A 92 -6.38 0.13 8.12
C ARG A 92 -6.57 -1.30 7.64
N VAL A 93 -6.81 -1.51 6.34
CA VAL A 93 -7.00 -2.87 5.78
C VAL A 93 -5.71 -3.69 5.84
N MET A 94 -4.55 -3.06 5.64
CA MET A 94 -3.26 -3.74 5.62
C MET A 94 -2.67 -3.97 7.02
N PHE A 95 -2.75 -2.98 7.88
CA PHE A 95 -1.99 -2.94 9.14
C PHE A 95 -2.89 -2.80 10.38
N GLY A 96 -4.19 -2.58 10.20
CA GLY A 96 -5.15 -2.47 11.30
C GLY A 96 -5.24 -1.09 11.95
N TYR A 97 -4.46 -0.12 11.48
CA TYR A 97 -4.45 1.27 11.95
C TYR A 97 -4.29 2.26 10.79
N GLY A 98 -4.59 3.53 11.02
CA GLY A 98 -4.35 4.63 10.08
C GLY A 98 -3.10 5.41 10.45
N VAL A 99 -2.54 6.13 9.49
CA VAL A 99 -1.38 7.00 9.65
C VAL A 99 -1.70 8.45 9.29
N ASP A 100 -0.89 9.36 9.81
CA ASP A 100 -1.00 10.78 9.50
C ASP A 100 -0.29 11.12 8.19
N VAL A 101 -0.81 12.15 7.52
CA VAL A 101 -0.29 12.66 6.25
C VAL A 101 0.34 14.01 6.49
N GLY A 102 1.64 14.11 6.23
CA GLY A 102 2.38 15.36 6.15
C GLY A 102 2.28 16.00 4.77
N ARG A 103 2.48 17.32 4.70
CA ARG A 103 2.67 18.06 3.45
C ARG A 103 4.10 18.59 3.38
N VAL A 104 4.68 18.58 2.18
CA VAL A 104 6.00 19.17 1.95
C VAL A 104 5.87 20.70 1.95
N LYS A 105 6.68 21.39 2.74
CA LYS A 105 6.61 22.86 2.87
C LYS A 105 6.81 23.54 1.51
N GLY A 106 5.88 24.41 1.15
CA GLY A 106 5.93 25.19 -0.09
C GLY A 106 5.47 24.45 -1.34
N LYS A 107 5.01 23.19 -1.23
CA LYS A 107 4.53 22.40 -2.36
C LYS A 107 3.15 21.82 -2.06
N THR A 108 2.15 22.20 -2.85
CA THR A 108 0.75 21.81 -2.64
C THR A 108 0.44 20.41 -3.16
N ASN A 109 1.24 19.92 -4.10
CA ASN A 109 1.13 18.64 -4.81
C ASN A 109 2.01 17.52 -4.23
N GLU A 110 2.68 17.77 -3.10
CA GLU A 110 3.60 16.80 -2.49
C GLU A 110 3.18 16.47 -1.05
N PHE A 111 3.04 15.17 -0.80
CA PHE A 111 2.60 14.61 0.47
C PHE A 111 3.64 13.61 0.99
N LEU A 112 3.74 13.51 2.31
CA LEU A 112 4.65 12.60 2.99
C LEU A 112 3.84 11.75 3.98
N ILE A 113 3.98 10.44 3.91
CA ILE A 113 3.44 9.50 4.89
C ILE A 113 4.62 8.82 5.55
N THR A 114 4.71 8.86 6.88
CA THR A 114 5.80 8.24 7.65
C THR A 114 5.21 7.30 8.69
N ASP A 115 5.79 6.10 8.83
CA ASP A 115 5.33 5.11 9.79
C ASP A 115 6.49 4.38 10.47
N LYS A 116 6.82 4.79 11.70
CA LYS A 116 7.89 4.18 12.51
C LYS A 116 7.66 2.71 12.83
N ASN A 117 6.41 2.28 12.91
CA ASN A 117 6.04 0.94 13.37
C ASN A 117 5.49 0.11 12.22
N LEU A 118 5.98 0.36 11.00
CA LEU A 118 5.49 -0.32 9.81
C LEU A 118 5.78 -1.83 9.93
N ILE A 119 4.75 -2.58 10.26
CA ILE A 119 4.80 -4.01 10.62
C ILE A 119 5.57 -4.86 9.59
N ILE A 120 5.57 -4.49 8.30
CA ILE A 120 6.28 -5.26 7.27
C ILE A 120 7.81 -5.18 7.38
N THR A 121 8.35 -4.16 8.04
CA THR A 121 9.80 -4.00 8.22
C THR A 121 10.28 -4.70 9.49
N GLU A 122 9.43 -4.84 10.52
CA GLU A 122 9.79 -5.42 11.82
C GLU A 122 10.21 -6.90 11.75
N PHE A 123 9.61 -7.69 10.87
CA PHE A 123 9.86 -9.15 10.79
C PHE A 123 11.02 -9.53 9.86
N MET A 124 11.76 -8.55 9.35
CA MET A 124 12.77 -8.75 8.33
C MET A 124 14.18 -8.72 8.92
N SER A 125 14.72 -9.89 9.28
CA SER A 125 16.10 -10.03 9.82
C SER A 125 17.22 -9.68 8.84
N TYR A 126 16.91 -9.35 7.57
CA TYR A 126 17.87 -9.05 6.52
C TYR A 126 18.19 -7.55 6.35
N GLY A 127 17.45 -6.65 7.01
CA GLY A 127 17.48 -5.21 6.74
C GLY A 127 18.78 -4.48 7.10
N ASN A 128 19.61 -5.02 8.00
CA ASN A 128 20.77 -4.27 8.51
C ASN A 128 22.02 -4.36 7.62
N GLU A 129 22.14 -5.38 6.76
CA GLU A 129 23.38 -5.59 5.97
C GLU A 129 23.25 -5.13 4.52
N LYS A 130 22.02 -4.99 4.02
CA LYS A 130 21.72 -4.61 2.64
C LYS A 130 20.55 -3.65 2.73
N ASN A 131 20.70 -2.41 2.25
CA ASN A 131 19.69 -1.34 2.22
C ASN A 131 18.41 -1.77 1.49
N ILE A 132 17.66 -2.70 2.08
CA ILE A 132 16.49 -3.35 1.51
C ILE A 132 15.26 -2.68 2.13
N TYR A 133 14.60 -1.88 1.32
CA TYR A 133 13.44 -1.11 1.72
C TYR A 133 12.17 -1.91 1.40
N CYS A 134 11.64 -2.61 2.40
CA CYS A 134 10.36 -3.31 2.25
C CYS A 134 9.20 -2.32 2.04
N VAL A 135 9.37 -1.05 2.43
CA VAL A 135 8.43 0.03 2.13
C VAL A 135 8.19 0.21 0.62
N ALA A 136 9.09 -0.26 -0.25
CA ALA A 136 8.87 -0.31 -1.71
C ALA A 136 7.59 -1.09 -2.08
N TYR A 137 7.27 -2.16 -1.35
CA TYR A 137 6.02 -2.92 -1.53
C TYR A 137 4.78 -2.08 -1.21
N VAL A 138 4.81 -1.28 -0.14
CA VAL A 138 3.70 -0.38 0.22
C VAL A 138 3.61 0.78 -0.76
N ALA A 139 4.76 1.28 -1.23
CA ALA A 139 4.83 2.33 -2.23
C ALA A 139 4.17 1.89 -3.54
N GLY A 140 4.38 0.65 -3.97
CA GLY A 140 3.68 0.05 -5.11
C GLY A 140 2.17 0.04 -4.93
N MET A 141 1.67 -0.32 -3.74
CA MET A 141 0.24 -0.28 -3.45
C MET A 141 -0.32 1.14 -3.52
N ALA A 142 0.39 2.10 -2.92
CA ALA A 142 0.01 3.50 -2.95
C ALA A 142 0.01 4.06 -4.38
N GLN A 143 1.00 3.71 -5.21
CA GLN A 143 1.04 4.07 -6.63
C GLN A 143 -0.18 3.53 -7.38
N ALA A 144 -0.54 2.27 -7.16
CA ALA A 144 -1.73 1.68 -7.75
C ALA A 144 -3.02 2.42 -7.34
N CYS A 145 -3.11 2.92 -6.11
CA CYS A 145 -4.26 3.72 -5.68
C CYS A 145 -4.34 5.06 -6.42
N ILE A 146 -3.19 5.70 -6.67
CA ILE A 146 -3.10 6.96 -7.43
C ILE A 146 -3.50 6.71 -8.90
N ASP A 147 -2.91 5.70 -9.52
CA ASP A 147 -3.16 5.34 -10.91
C ASP A 147 -4.62 4.88 -11.12
N GLY A 148 -5.15 4.07 -10.20
CA GLY A 148 -6.54 3.61 -10.24
C GLY A 148 -7.57 4.72 -10.02
N ALA A 149 -7.17 5.85 -9.45
CA ALA A 149 -7.98 7.07 -9.35
C ALA A 149 -7.81 8.01 -10.56
N ASP A 150 -7.08 7.59 -11.61
CA ASP A 150 -6.55 8.37 -12.74
C ASP A 150 -5.85 9.70 -12.36
N PHE A 151 -5.18 9.74 -11.21
CA PHE A 151 -4.30 10.85 -10.91
C PHE A 151 -2.93 10.59 -11.53
N LYS A 152 -2.35 11.63 -12.13
CA LYS A 152 -0.94 11.56 -12.55
C LYS A 152 -0.07 11.87 -11.35
N GLY A 153 0.67 10.89 -10.86
CA GLY A 153 1.58 11.08 -9.75
C GLY A 153 2.58 9.96 -9.64
N ASN A 154 3.63 10.16 -8.84
CA ASN A 154 4.63 9.16 -8.55
C ASN A 154 4.78 9.01 -7.02
N VAL A 155 4.96 7.78 -6.56
CA VAL A 155 5.25 7.46 -5.16
C VAL A 155 6.70 7.03 -5.03
N ASN A 156 7.50 7.89 -4.40
CA ASN A 156 8.85 7.55 -3.97
C ASN A 156 8.82 6.93 -2.56
N TYR A 157 9.84 6.15 -2.24
CA TYR A 157 9.97 5.50 -0.94
C TYR A 157 11.39 5.60 -0.42
N GLY A 158 11.53 5.53 0.89
CA GLY A 158 12.82 5.54 1.56
C GLY A 158 12.67 5.30 3.05
N GLU A 159 13.78 5.42 3.76
CA GLU A 159 13.85 5.32 5.22
C GLU A 159 14.76 6.44 5.73
N ASP A 160 14.30 7.15 6.75
CA ASP A 160 15.03 8.23 7.41
C ASP A 160 15.06 8.02 8.94
N GLU A 161 15.50 9.02 9.70
CA GLU A 161 15.53 8.97 11.17
C GLU A 161 14.14 8.77 11.79
N ASP A 162 13.09 9.17 11.08
CA ASP A 162 11.70 9.00 11.46
C ASP A 162 11.08 7.69 10.94
N GLY A 163 11.87 6.82 10.31
CA GLY A 163 11.47 5.50 9.86
C GLY A 163 11.15 5.43 8.36
N PRO A 164 10.51 4.35 7.89
CA PRO A 164 10.12 4.22 6.50
C PRO A 164 9.06 5.26 6.13
N TYR A 165 9.21 5.85 4.95
CA TYR A 165 8.30 6.88 4.44
C TYR A 165 7.90 6.65 2.97
N LEU A 166 6.76 7.22 2.62
CA LEU A 166 6.26 7.37 1.26
C LEU A 166 6.18 8.85 0.92
N HIS A 167 6.84 9.25 -0.16
CA HIS A 167 6.76 10.61 -0.70
C HIS A 167 5.93 10.58 -1.99
N ILE A 168 4.71 11.10 -1.89
CA ILE A 168 3.73 11.11 -2.98
C ILE A 168 3.80 12.47 -3.68
N ILE A 169 4.05 12.46 -4.99
CA ILE A 169 4.19 13.65 -5.82
C ILE A 169 3.16 13.59 -6.93
N PHE A 170 2.15 14.47 -6.90
CA PHE A 170 1.21 14.64 -8.00
C PHE A 170 1.78 15.56 -9.08
N GLN A 171 1.54 15.24 -10.35
CA GLN A 171 1.84 16.12 -11.47
C GLN A 171 0.78 17.22 -11.56
N GLN A 172 1.19 18.44 -11.88
CA GLN A 172 0.29 19.57 -12.16
C GLN A 172 -0.29 19.49 -13.56
#